data_AF-A0A6G2DG16-F1
#
_entry.id   AF-A0A6G2DG16-F1
#
_cell.length_a   1.000
_cell.length_b   1.000
_cell.length_c   1.000
_cell.angle_alpha   90.00
_cell.angle_beta   90.00
_cell.angle_gamma   90.00
#
_symmetry.space_group_name_H-M   'P 1'
#
loop_
_entity.id
_entity.type
_entity.pdbx_description
1 polymer ?
#
loop_
_entity_poly.entity_id
_entity_poly.type
_entity_poly.pdbx_seq_one_letter_code
_entity_poly.pdbx_strand_id
1 'polypeptide(L)'
;VNSDFLDGLNKEEAIAKIVAWLEEKGCGQEKVTYRLRDWLFSRQRYWGEPIPIIHWEDGTSTAVPESELPLVLPVTKDIRPSGTGES
;
A
#
# COMPACT_ATOMS: atom_id res chain seq x y z
N VAL A 1 19.72 14.20 -28.25
CA VAL A 1 19.69 14.04 -29.72
C VAL A 1 18.41 13.33 -30.07
N ASN A 2 17.74 13.74 -31.14
CA ASN A 2 16.40 13.27 -31.54
C ASN A 2 15.33 13.56 -30.49
N SER A 3 15.40 14.72 -29.84
CA SER A 3 14.44 15.14 -28.79
C SER A 3 14.08 16.62 -28.89
N ASP A 4 14.16 17.20 -30.09
CA ASP A 4 13.78 18.58 -30.43
C ASP A 4 14.36 19.62 -29.44
N PHE A 5 13.50 20.29 -28.67
CA PHE A 5 13.86 21.36 -27.74
C PHE A 5 14.69 20.88 -26.54
N LEU A 6 14.88 19.57 -26.37
CA LEU A 6 15.77 18.96 -25.37
C LEU A 6 17.16 18.64 -25.92
N ASP A 7 17.39 18.79 -27.23
CA ASP A 7 18.69 18.48 -27.82
C ASP A 7 19.79 19.43 -27.36
N GLY A 8 20.99 18.86 -27.12
CA GLY A 8 22.16 19.60 -26.63
C GLY A 8 22.22 19.81 -25.12
N LEU A 9 21.14 19.50 -24.37
CA LEU A 9 21.12 19.60 -22.92
C LEU A 9 21.79 18.40 -22.24
N ASN A 10 22.36 18.63 -21.06
CA ASN A 10 22.75 17.54 -20.19
C ASN A 10 21.52 16.90 -19.53
N LYS A 11 21.72 15.77 -18.83
CA LYS A 11 20.63 14.99 -18.23
C LYS A 11 19.80 15.79 -17.23
N GLU A 12 20.44 16.55 -16.35
CA GLU A 12 19.77 17.27 -15.26
C GLU A 12 18.94 18.44 -15.83
N GLU A 13 19.52 19.19 -16.76
CA GLU A 13 18.84 20.28 -17.48
C GLU A 13 17.66 19.76 -18.31
N ALA A 14 17.84 18.63 -19.01
CA ALA A 14 16.78 18.04 -19.81
C ALA A 14 15.59 17.58 -18.96
N ILE A 15 15.84 16.97 -17.78
CA ILE A 15 14.79 16.57 -16.84
C ILE A 15 14.03 17.79 -16.32
N ALA A 16 14.74 18.84 -15.87
CA ALA A 16 14.08 20.05 -15.39
C ALA A 16 13.22 20.71 -16.48
N LYS A 17 13.73 20.78 -17.72
CA LYS A 17 13.03 21.42 -18.84
C LYS A 17 11.79 20.66 -19.29
N ILE A 18 11.85 19.32 -19.36
CA ILE A 18 10.68 18.53 -19.77
C ILE A 18 9.58 18.53 -18.70
N VAL A 19 9.95 18.53 -17.41
CA VAL A 19 8.98 18.65 -16.31
C VAL A 19 8.22 19.98 -16.40
N ALA A 20 8.93 21.11 -16.54
CA ALA A 20 8.31 22.42 -16.69
C ALA A 20 7.38 22.50 -17.93
N TRP A 21 7.80 21.90 -19.05
CA TRP A 21 6.97 21.84 -20.26
C TRP A 21 5.70 21.00 -20.06
N LEU A 22 5.80 19.85 -19.37
CA LEU A 22 4.66 18.98 -19.07
C LEU A 22 3.63 19.68 -18.17
N GLU A 23 4.10 20.45 -17.19
CA GLU A 23 3.27 21.26 -16.30
C GLU A 23 2.56 22.39 -17.05
N GLU A 24 3.26 23.13 -17.90
CA GLU A 24 2.67 24.19 -18.73
C GLU A 24 1.58 23.66 -19.67
N LYS A 25 1.76 22.44 -20.20
CA LYS A 25 0.76 21.78 -21.06
C LYS A 25 -0.33 21.05 -20.29
N GLY A 26 -0.28 21.02 -18.95
CA GLY A 26 -1.24 20.27 -18.13
C GLY A 26 -1.25 18.76 -18.40
N CYS A 27 -0.15 18.23 -18.94
CA CYS A 27 -0.01 16.84 -19.35
C CYS A 27 0.84 16.01 -18.36
N GLY A 28 1.36 16.64 -17.31
CA GLY A 28 2.12 16.00 -16.25
C GLY A 28 2.55 16.98 -15.18
N GLN A 29 3.17 16.47 -14.12
CA GLN A 29 3.73 17.27 -13.03
C GLN A 29 4.90 16.51 -12.39
N GLU A 30 5.75 17.21 -11.66
CA GLU A 30 6.79 16.56 -10.86
C GLU A 30 6.16 15.64 -9.79
N LYS A 31 6.80 14.49 -9.55
CA LYS A 31 6.40 13.56 -8.49
C LYS A 31 7.61 12.94 -7.80
N VAL A 32 7.70 13.17 -6.51
CA VAL A 32 8.65 12.46 -5.64
C VAL A 32 8.12 11.06 -5.36
N THR A 33 8.98 10.05 -5.49
CA THR A 33 8.64 8.64 -5.22
C THR A 33 9.65 8.03 -4.26
N TYR A 34 9.18 7.08 -3.46
CA TYR A 34 10.01 6.37 -2.50
C TYR A 34 10.07 4.89 -2.85
N ARG A 35 11.22 4.25 -2.56
CA ARG A 35 11.34 2.78 -2.60
C ARG A 35 10.66 2.12 -1.39
N LEU A 36 10.33 2.90 -0.36
CA LEU A 36 9.59 2.45 0.81
C LEU A 36 8.24 1.88 0.38
N ARG A 37 7.86 0.76 1.00
CA ARG A 37 6.58 0.08 0.78
C ARG A 37 5.75 0.16 2.04
N ASP A 38 4.44 0.10 1.87
CA ASP A 38 3.53 -0.06 2.99
C ASP A 38 3.84 -1.34 3.75
N TRP A 39 3.64 -1.28 5.06
CA TRP A 39 3.93 -2.42 5.91
C TRP A 39 2.78 -3.42 5.88
N LEU A 40 2.99 -4.53 5.15
CA LEU A 40 2.09 -5.67 5.19
C LEU A 40 2.28 -6.46 6.49
N PHE A 41 1.48 -6.18 7.51
CA PHE A 41 1.54 -6.86 8.81
C PHE A 41 0.50 -7.99 8.97
N SER A 42 -0.57 -8.01 8.16
CA SER A 42 -1.58 -9.08 8.19
C SER A 42 -0.97 -10.43 7.88
N ARG A 43 -1.38 -11.48 8.60
CA ARG A 43 -0.91 -12.86 8.41
C ARG A 43 -2.09 -13.82 8.43
N GLN A 44 -2.15 -14.71 7.44
CA GLN A 44 -3.00 -15.89 7.45
C GLN A 44 -2.32 -16.94 8.33
N ARG A 45 -2.45 -16.81 9.66
CA ARG A 45 -1.92 -17.73 10.68
C ARG A 45 -2.79 -17.63 11.93
N TYR A 46 -3.11 -18.77 12.53
CA TYR A 46 -3.84 -18.80 13.80
C TYR A 46 -3.05 -18.18 14.97
N TRP A 47 -1.75 -18.49 15.09
CA TRP A 47 -0.94 -18.06 16.23
C TRP A 47 -0.43 -16.62 16.08
N GLY A 48 -1.32 -15.66 16.32
CA GLY A 48 -1.06 -14.23 16.29
C GLY A 48 -2.18 -13.45 16.97
N GLU A 49 -1.99 -12.13 17.13
CA GLU A 49 -3.05 -11.25 17.63
C GLU A 49 -4.18 -11.13 16.60
N PRO A 50 -5.45 -11.33 16.99
CA PRO A 50 -6.59 -11.07 16.13
C PRO A 50 -6.64 -9.60 15.68
N ILE A 51 -6.85 -9.35 14.38
CA ILE A 51 -7.03 -8.00 13.85
C ILE A 51 -8.40 -7.47 14.35
N PRO A 52 -8.46 -6.34 15.07
CA PRO A 52 -9.68 -5.85 15.72
C PRO A 52 -10.59 -5.10 14.73
N ILE A 53 -10.96 -5.76 13.63
CA ILE A 53 -11.90 -5.26 12.61
C ILE A 53 -13.11 -6.18 12.54
N ILE A 54 -14.29 -5.59 12.62
CA ILE A 54 -15.59 -6.27 12.45
C ILE A 54 -16.02 -6.05 11.00
N HIS A 55 -16.39 -7.14 10.33
CA HIS A 55 -17.04 -7.11 9.02
C HIS A 55 -18.54 -7.34 9.20
N TRP A 56 -19.35 -6.40 8.74
CA TRP A 56 -20.80 -6.43 8.89
C TRP A 56 -21.47 -7.10 7.69
N GLU A 57 -22.70 -7.59 7.88
CA GLU A 57 -23.48 -8.26 6.82
C GLU A 57 -23.83 -7.34 5.64
N ASP A 58 -23.85 -6.02 5.88
CA ASP A 58 -24.07 -5.00 4.85
C ASP A 58 -22.81 -4.68 4.01
N GLY A 59 -21.69 -5.33 4.29
CA GLY A 59 -20.41 -5.14 3.60
C GLY A 59 -19.55 -4.00 4.15
N THR A 60 -19.99 -3.29 5.19
CA THR A 60 -19.17 -2.27 5.86
C THR A 60 -18.19 -2.89 6.87
N SER A 61 -17.27 -2.09 7.39
CA SER A 61 -16.32 -2.55 8.41
C SER A 61 -16.03 -1.46 9.43
N THR A 62 -15.88 -1.86 10.69
CA THR A 62 -15.55 -0.95 11.80
C THR A 62 -14.48 -1.57 12.69
N ALA A 63 -13.76 -0.74 13.44
CA ALA A 63 -12.86 -1.23 14.49
C ALA A 63 -13.64 -1.66 15.74
N VAL A 64 -13.10 -2.63 16.48
CA VAL A 64 -13.60 -2.97 17.83
C VAL A 64 -13.41 -1.76 18.76
N PRO A 65 -14.40 -1.38 19.59
CA PRO A 65 -14.25 -0.28 20.55
C PRO A 65 -13.09 -0.50 21.53
N GLU A 66 -12.38 0.56 21.91
CA GLU A 66 -11.23 0.48 22.83
C GLU A 66 -11.61 -0.15 24.18
N SER A 67 -12.82 0.10 24.67
CA SER A 67 -13.35 -0.48 25.91
C SER A 67 -13.56 -2.00 25.85
N GLU A 68 -13.59 -2.58 24.65
CA GLU A 68 -13.77 -4.02 24.41
C GLU A 68 -12.44 -4.72 24.07
N LEU A 69 -11.34 -3.98 24.02
CA LEU A 69 -10.01 -4.55 23.87
C LEU A 69 -9.48 -5.11 25.20
N PRO A 70 -8.63 -6.15 25.18
CA PRO A 70 -8.08 -6.80 23.99
C PRO A 70 -9.04 -7.81 23.35
N LEU A 71 -8.99 -7.92 22.02
CA LEU A 71 -9.63 -9.01 21.30
C LEU A 71 -8.82 -10.29 21.51
N VAL A 72 -9.31 -11.18 22.36
CA VAL A 72 -8.58 -12.39 22.77
C VAL A 72 -8.69 -13.49 21.71
N LEU A 73 -7.55 -14.09 21.34
CA LEU A 73 -7.51 -15.23 20.44
C LEU A 73 -8.26 -16.45 21.05
N PRO A 74 -9.25 -17.04 20.34
CA PRO A 74 -9.99 -18.20 20.85
C PRO A 74 -9.11 -19.44 20.99
N VAL A 75 -9.20 -20.17 22.11
CA VAL A 75 -8.40 -21.39 22.34
C VAL A 75 -8.84 -22.52 21.41
N THR A 76 -7.95 -22.98 20.54
CA THR A 76 -8.18 -24.10 19.61
C THR A 76 -7.25 -25.28 19.91
N LYS A 77 -7.79 -26.51 19.87
CA LYS A 77 -7.05 -27.77 20.06
C LYS A 77 -6.57 -28.43 18.75
N ASP A 78 -7.20 -28.09 17.62
CA ASP A 78 -6.96 -28.69 16.30
C ASP A 78 -6.51 -27.63 15.29
N ILE A 79 -5.26 -27.17 15.39
CA ILE A 79 -4.66 -26.32 14.36
C ILE A 79 -4.18 -27.23 13.23
N ARG A 80 -5.00 -27.39 12.18
CA ARG A 80 -4.61 -28.12 10.98
C ARG A 80 -4.46 -27.15 9.82
N PRO A 81 -3.43 -27.27 8.98
CA PRO A 81 -3.37 -26.50 7.75
C PRO A 81 -4.57 -26.87 6.88
N SER A 82 -5.26 -25.86 6.36
CA SER A 82 -6.44 -25.97 5.49
C SER A 82 -6.19 -26.74 4.18
N GLY A 83 -4.92 -27.03 3.85
CA GLY A 83 -4.51 -27.69 2.61
C GLY A 83 -4.52 -26.80 1.37
N THR A 84 -5.06 -25.58 1.45
CA THR A 84 -5.15 -24.63 0.31
C THR A 84 -4.04 -23.57 0.29
N GLY A 85 -3.07 -23.64 1.20
CA GLY A 85 -2.01 -22.64 1.32
C GLY A 85 -2.45 -21.32 1.96
N GLU A 86 -3.75 -21.11 2.13
CA GLU A 86 -4.34 -20.05 2.95
C GLU A 86 -4.51 -20.61 4.37
N SER A 87 -3.86 -20.05 5.38
CA SER A 87 -4.09 -20.52 6.77
C SER A 87 -5.23 -19.79 7.45
#